data_AF-A0A7I6GXZ4-F1
#
_entry.id   AF-A0A7I6GXZ4-F1
#
_cell.length_a   1.000
_cell.length_b   1.000
_cell.length_c   1.000
_cell.angle_alpha   90.00
_cell.angle_beta   90.00
_cell.angle_gamma   90.00
#
_symmetry.space_group_name_H-M   'P 1'
#
loop_
_entity.id
_entity.type
_entity.pdbx_description
1 polymer ?
#
loop_
_entity_poly.entity_id
_entity_poly.type
_entity_poly.pdbx_seq_one_letter_code
_entity_poly.pdbx_strand_id
1 'polypeptide(L)'
;MEECLSNKNNNKKEEEKIDKQIEKYQVINYYNKCNFKRKEFLLILLKLDISKDKKIETIKALKKFEIKKIKGKNIHFNKNSFKEKQNKLKEILNNTQKELEKNGYNPKQLETEFQKIYENYKFKPHFIIENHKYNDLCKI
;
A
#
# COMPACT_ATOMS: atom_id res chain seq x y z
N MET A 1 57.33 41.62 -19.22
CA MET A 1 56.43 41.42 -18.07
C MET A 1 55.09 41.05 -18.67
N GLU A 2 54.84 39.76 -18.85
CA GLU A 2 53.69 39.23 -19.59
C GLU A 2 52.84 38.45 -18.58
N GLU A 3 51.70 39.02 -18.23
CA GLU A 3 50.80 38.51 -17.19
C GLU A 3 50.11 37.21 -17.63
N CYS A 4 50.43 36.12 -16.92
CA CYS A 4 49.73 34.84 -17.02
C CYS A 4 48.28 34.94 -16.48
N LEU A 5 47.32 35.30 -17.34
CA LEU A 5 45.88 35.27 -17.05
C LEU A 5 45.22 33.88 -17.26
N SER A 6 45.99 32.82 -17.49
CA SER A 6 45.45 31.52 -17.95
C SER A 6 44.95 30.56 -16.87
N ASN A 7 45.12 30.84 -15.56
CA ASN A 7 44.86 29.81 -14.52
C ASN A 7 43.47 29.89 -13.84
N LYS A 8 42.78 31.04 -13.85
CA LYS A 8 41.47 31.17 -13.16
C LYS A 8 40.31 30.44 -13.87
N ASN A 9 40.33 30.36 -15.20
CA ASN A 9 39.24 29.76 -15.98
C ASN A 9 39.21 28.23 -15.95
N ASN A 10 40.34 27.56 -15.71
CA ASN A 10 40.40 26.11 -15.64
C ASN A 10 39.83 25.59 -14.31
N ASN A 11 40.16 26.24 -13.19
CA ASN A 11 39.64 25.87 -11.86
C ASN A 11 38.11 25.96 -11.79
N LYS A 12 37.51 27.04 -12.33
CA LYS A 12 36.04 27.21 -12.35
C LYS A 12 35.32 26.11 -13.15
N LYS A 13 35.91 25.66 -14.26
CA LYS A 13 35.37 24.56 -15.07
C LYS A 13 35.48 23.20 -14.37
N GLU A 14 36.49 23.01 -13.52
CA GLU A 14 36.65 21.79 -12.73
C GLU A 14 35.68 21.74 -11.55
N GLU A 15 35.51 22.84 -10.82
CA GLU A 15 34.51 22.97 -9.74
C GLU A 15 33.10 22.69 -10.25
N GLU A 16 32.69 23.30 -11.38
CA GLU A 16 31.38 23.04 -11.98
C GLU A 16 31.17 21.57 -12.40
N LYS A 17 32.25 20.87 -12.80
CA LYS A 17 32.17 19.44 -13.13
C LYS A 17 32.01 18.59 -11.87
N ILE A 18 32.73 18.92 -10.80
CA ILE A 18 32.64 18.23 -9.50
C ILE A 18 31.23 18.40 -8.93
N ASP A 19 30.68 19.62 -8.94
CA ASP A 19 29.33 19.89 -8.45
C ASP A 19 28.28 19.08 -9.21
N LYS A 20 28.35 19.04 -10.55
CA LYS A 20 27.46 18.22 -11.38
C LYS A 20 27.55 16.73 -11.05
N GLN A 21 28.74 16.22 -10.73
CA GLN A 21 28.92 14.84 -10.29
C GLN A 21 28.28 14.61 -8.92
N ILE A 22 28.49 15.51 -7.96
CA ILE A 22 27.89 15.44 -6.62
C ILE A 22 26.36 15.43 -6.72
N GLU A 23 25.78 16.33 -7.50
CA GLU A 23 24.33 16.38 -7.71
C GLU A 23 23.80 15.07 -8.31
N LYS A 24 24.51 14.51 -9.30
CA LYS A 24 24.17 13.22 -9.91
C LYS A 24 24.16 12.11 -8.86
N TYR A 25 25.19 12.01 -8.01
CA TYR A 25 25.25 11.02 -6.94
C TYR A 25 24.12 11.19 -5.92
N GLN A 26 23.77 12.43 -5.56
CA GLN A 26 22.64 12.72 -4.67
C GLN A 26 21.31 12.22 -5.25
N VAL A 27 21.05 12.45 -6.54
CA VAL A 27 19.84 11.96 -7.23
C VAL A 27 19.80 10.43 -7.27
N ILE A 28 20.93 9.77 -7.57
CA ILE A 28 21.04 8.30 -7.58
C ILE A 28 20.74 7.73 -6.19
N ASN A 29 21.36 8.27 -5.14
CA ASN A 29 21.14 7.83 -3.77
C ASN A 29 19.69 8.01 -3.34
N TYR A 30 19.08 9.15 -3.68
CA TYR A 30 17.67 9.39 -3.38
C TYR A 30 16.76 8.39 -4.10
N TYR A 31 16.98 8.15 -5.40
CA TYR A 31 16.23 7.19 -6.18
C TYR A 31 16.33 5.76 -5.60
N ASN A 32 17.55 5.33 -5.22
CA ASN A 32 17.78 4.00 -4.66
C ASN A 32 17.04 3.81 -3.33
N LYS A 33 16.98 4.85 -2.48
CA LYS A 33 16.18 4.84 -1.24
C LYS A 33 14.68 4.65 -1.50
N CYS A 34 14.17 5.06 -2.64
CA CYS A 34 12.75 4.89 -2.99
C CYS A 34 12.37 3.46 -3.40
N ASN A 35 13.33 2.56 -3.64
CA ASN A 35 13.09 1.16 -4.00
C ASN A 35 12.02 0.99 -5.09
N PHE A 36 12.23 1.62 -6.25
CA PHE A 36 11.34 1.49 -7.41
C PHE A 36 11.44 0.11 -8.05
N LYS A 37 10.34 -0.37 -8.63
CA LYS A 37 10.35 -1.65 -9.36
C LYS A 37 11.12 -1.58 -10.69
N ARG A 38 11.17 -0.42 -11.33
CA ARG A 38 11.71 -0.22 -12.68
C ARG A 38 12.91 0.72 -12.66
N LYS A 39 14.11 0.16 -12.78
CA LYS A 39 15.40 0.88 -12.71
C LYS A 39 15.65 1.78 -13.92
N GLU A 40 14.95 1.54 -15.02
CA GLU A 40 15.09 2.28 -16.29
C GLU A 40 14.76 3.78 -16.11
N PHE A 41 13.87 4.11 -15.16
CA PHE A 41 13.51 5.50 -14.87
C PHE A 41 14.71 6.33 -14.41
N LEU A 42 15.64 5.74 -13.66
CA LEU A 42 16.83 6.46 -13.22
C LEU A 42 17.70 6.86 -14.42
N LEU A 43 17.90 5.95 -15.37
CA LEU A 43 18.70 6.21 -16.57
C LEU A 43 18.11 7.35 -17.41
N ILE A 44 16.78 7.37 -17.57
CA ILE A 44 16.08 8.44 -18.29
C ILE A 44 16.22 9.76 -17.54
N LEU A 45 15.96 9.76 -16.24
CA LEU A 45 16.00 10.97 -15.40
C LEU A 45 17.40 11.61 -15.36
N LEU A 46 18.45 10.80 -15.36
CA LEU A 46 19.84 11.30 -15.34
C LEU A 46 20.24 11.98 -16.65
N LYS A 47 19.66 11.58 -17.79
CA LYS A 47 19.91 12.19 -19.11
C LYS A 47 19.21 13.53 -19.31
N LEU A 48 18.21 13.87 -18.49
CA LEU A 48 17.49 15.12 -18.60
C LEU A 48 18.34 16.30 -18.09
N ASP A 49 18.36 17.37 -18.87
CA ASP A 49 19.00 18.63 -18.52
C ASP A 49 18.06 19.49 -17.66
N ILE A 50 17.87 19.03 -16.41
CA ILE A 50 17.05 19.71 -15.41
C ILE A 50 17.81 19.74 -14.07
N SER A 51 17.51 20.73 -13.24
CA SER A 51 18.14 20.89 -11.93
C SER A 51 17.90 19.67 -11.03
N LYS A 52 18.82 19.44 -10.09
CA LYS A 52 18.71 18.40 -9.07
C LYS A 52 17.35 18.40 -8.38
N ASP A 53 16.87 19.57 -7.96
CA ASP A 53 15.62 19.67 -7.21
C ASP A 53 14.42 19.20 -8.03
N LYS A 54 14.36 19.59 -9.32
CA LYS A 54 13.34 19.09 -10.25
C LYS A 54 13.43 17.57 -10.44
N LYS A 55 14.64 17.00 -10.49
CA LYS A 55 14.81 15.52 -10.54
C LYS A 55 14.24 14.85 -9.30
N ILE A 56 14.50 15.40 -8.12
CA ILE A 56 13.99 14.87 -6.84
C ILE A 56 12.46 14.99 -6.76
N GLU A 57 11.88 16.12 -7.18
CA GLU A 57 10.43 16.28 -7.26
C GLU A 57 9.79 15.27 -8.22
N THR A 58 10.40 15.06 -9.38
CA THR A 58 9.97 14.04 -10.35
C THR A 58 9.98 12.65 -9.71
N ILE A 59 11.04 12.29 -8.99
CA ILE A 59 11.12 11.03 -8.25
C ILE A 59 9.97 10.89 -7.25
N LYS A 60 9.69 11.93 -6.45
CA LYS A 60 8.57 11.93 -5.48
C LYS A 60 7.22 11.72 -6.18
N ALA A 61 6.98 12.41 -7.28
CA ALA A 61 5.74 12.29 -8.05
C ALA A 61 5.56 10.87 -8.62
N LEU A 62 6.62 10.30 -9.22
CA LEU A 62 6.61 8.93 -9.72
C LEU A 62 6.35 7.91 -8.62
N LYS A 63 6.96 8.08 -7.44
CA LYS A 63 6.73 7.16 -6.32
C LYS A 63 5.28 7.20 -5.82
N LYS A 64 4.70 8.40 -5.72
CA LYS A 64 3.28 8.56 -5.38
C LYS A 64 2.39 7.84 -6.40
N PHE A 65 2.70 7.96 -7.69
CA PHE A 65 1.96 7.27 -8.75
C PHE A 65 2.09 5.74 -8.66
N GLU A 66 3.30 5.22 -8.44
CA GLU A 66 3.54 3.78 -8.26
C GLU A 66 2.71 3.21 -7.09
N ILE A 67 2.71 3.90 -5.94
CA ILE A 67 1.92 3.51 -4.76
C ILE A 67 0.42 3.57 -5.06
N LYS A 68 -0.06 4.65 -5.69
CA LYS A 68 -1.48 4.79 -6.07
C LYS A 68 -1.92 3.66 -7.01
N LYS A 69 -1.09 3.29 -7.99
CA LYS A 69 -1.37 2.17 -8.91
C LYS A 69 -1.48 0.83 -8.17
N ILE A 70 -0.64 0.59 -7.16
CA ILE A 70 -0.73 -0.60 -6.30
C ILE A 70 -2.03 -0.57 -5.48
N LYS A 71 -2.33 0.55 -4.81
CA LYS A 71 -3.58 0.70 -4.04
C LYS A 71 -4.82 0.53 -4.92
N GLY A 72 -4.83 1.10 -6.12
CA GLY A 72 -5.91 0.94 -7.10
C GLY A 72 -6.17 -0.51 -7.50
N LYS A 73 -5.11 -1.32 -7.64
CA LYS A 73 -5.24 -2.77 -7.87
C LYS A 73 -5.74 -3.53 -6.64
N ASN A 74 -5.30 -3.15 -5.45
CA ASN A 74 -5.70 -3.80 -4.20
C ASN A 74 -7.15 -3.52 -3.79
N ILE A 75 -7.79 -2.47 -4.30
CA ILE A 75 -9.22 -2.19 -4.04
C ILE A 75 -10.11 -3.32 -4.57
N HIS A 76 -9.72 -3.98 -5.67
CA HIS A 76 -10.54 -5.05 -6.25
C HIS A 76 -10.46 -6.37 -5.48
N PHE A 77 -9.33 -6.64 -4.81
CA PHE A 77 -9.15 -7.85 -4.00
C PHE A 77 -9.97 -7.83 -2.70
N ASN A 78 -10.25 -6.64 -2.15
CA ASN A 78 -10.90 -6.53 -0.85
C ASN A 78 -12.44 -6.57 -0.90
N LYS A 79 -13.06 -6.30 -2.06
CA LYS A 79 -14.53 -6.42 -2.21
C LYS A 79 -14.97 -7.87 -2.28
N ASN A 80 -14.24 -8.71 -3.01
CA ASN A 80 -14.55 -10.15 -3.10
C ASN A 80 -14.38 -10.81 -1.73
N SER A 81 -13.28 -10.54 -1.03
CA SER A 81 -13.02 -11.10 0.30
C SER A 81 -14.07 -10.69 1.34
N PHE A 82 -14.59 -9.47 1.29
CA PHE A 82 -15.63 -9.03 2.21
C PHE A 82 -16.98 -9.72 1.93
N LYS A 83 -17.35 -9.84 0.65
CA LYS A 83 -18.57 -10.55 0.25
C LYS A 83 -18.50 -12.04 0.59
N GLU A 84 -17.34 -12.66 0.38
CA GLU A 84 -17.06 -14.04 0.79
C GLU A 84 -17.23 -14.21 2.30
N LYS A 85 -16.69 -13.28 3.11
CA LYS A 85 -16.90 -13.31 4.57
C LYS A 85 -18.37 -13.14 4.95
N GLN A 86 -19.14 -12.29 4.27
CA GLN A 86 -20.59 -12.19 4.53
C GLN A 86 -21.33 -13.48 4.19
N ASN A 87 -20.99 -14.14 3.08
CA ASN A 87 -21.58 -15.41 2.69
C ASN A 87 -21.25 -16.51 3.70
N LYS A 88 -19.99 -16.58 4.15
CA LYS A 88 -19.56 -17.52 5.18
C LYS A 88 -20.25 -17.27 6.52
N LEU A 89 -20.48 -16.02 6.90
CA LEU A 89 -21.28 -15.69 8.08
C LEU A 89 -22.71 -16.24 7.95
N LYS A 90 -23.37 -16.02 6.80
CA LYS A 90 -24.72 -16.58 6.56
C LYS A 90 -24.74 -18.10 6.64
N GLU A 91 -23.73 -18.76 6.08
CA GLU A 91 -23.62 -20.21 6.10
C GLU A 91 -23.51 -20.76 7.53
N ILE A 92 -22.63 -20.18 8.35
CA ILE A 92 -22.47 -20.55 9.77
C ILE A 92 -23.80 -20.36 10.51
N LEU A 93 -24.43 -19.19 10.37
CA LEU A 93 -25.70 -18.88 11.03
C LEU A 93 -26.81 -19.85 10.63
N ASN A 94 -26.96 -20.15 9.33
CA ASN A 94 -27.97 -21.09 8.84
C ASN A 94 -27.73 -22.52 9.33
N ASN A 95 -26.46 -22.96 9.39
CA ASN A 95 -26.12 -24.30 9.86
C ASN A 95 -26.41 -24.45 11.36
N THR A 96 -26.02 -23.46 12.17
CA THR A 96 -26.31 -23.45 13.61
C THR A 96 -27.81 -23.34 13.89
N GLN A 97 -28.56 -22.54 13.12
CA GLN A 97 -30.02 -22.48 13.24
C GLN A 97 -30.66 -23.85 13.00
N LYS A 98 -30.28 -24.55 11.92
CA LYS A 98 -30.79 -25.90 11.61
C LYS A 98 -30.47 -26.92 12.70
N GLU A 99 -29.30 -26.81 13.33
CA GLU A 99 -28.91 -27.68 14.44
C GLU A 99 -29.78 -27.44 15.69
N LEU A 100 -30.04 -26.17 16.02
CA LEU A 100 -30.94 -25.82 17.13
C LEU A 100 -32.38 -26.24 16.85
N GLU A 101 -32.88 -26.08 15.63
CA GLU A 101 -34.21 -26.56 15.25
C GLU A 101 -34.34 -28.08 15.46
N LYS A 102 -33.31 -28.85 15.07
CA LYS A 102 -33.26 -30.30 15.32
C LYS A 102 -33.24 -30.66 16.82
N ASN A 103 -32.64 -29.81 17.64
CA ASN A 103 -32.61 -29.96 19.10
C ASN A 103 -33.94 -29.56 19.79
N GLY A 104 -34.99 -29.24 19.01
CA GLY A 104 -36.34 -28.96 19.52
C GLY A 104 -36.60 -27.49 19.86
N TYR A 105 -35.70 -26.58 19.50
CA TYR A 105 -35.93 -25.14 19.70
C TYR A 105 -36.95 -24.58 18.69
N ASN A 106 -37.70 -23.56 19.10
CA ASN A 106 -38.76 -22.96 18.28
C ASN A 106 -38.19 -22.25 17.03
N PRO A 107 -38.53 -22.70 15.80
CA PRO A 107 -37.99 -22.11 14.57
C PRO A 107 -38.27 -20.62 14.41
N LYS A 108 -39.48 -20.16 14.79
CA LYS A 108 -39.86 -18.74 14.65
C LYS A 108 -39.02 -17.81 15.54
N GLN A 109 -38.70 -18.28 16.74
CA GLN A 109 -37.85 -17.53 17.66
C GLN A 109 -36.40 -17.51 17.16
N LEU A 110 -35.89 -18.66 16.69
CA LEU A 110 -34.55 -18.77 16.12
C LEU A 110 -34.39 -17.86 14.90
N GLU A 111 -35.34 -17.86 13.96
CA GLU A 111 -35.28 -17.00 12.78
C GLU A 111 -35.14 -15.52 13.16
N THR A 112 -35.92 -15.06 14.14
CA THR A 112 -35.86 -13.67 14.62
C THR A 112 -34.52 -13.33 15.25
N GLU A 113 -33.97 -14.21 16.10
CA GLU A 113 -32.70 -13.97 16.78
C GLU A 113 -31.50 -14.06 15.82
N PHE A 114 -31.47 -15.04 14.93
CA PHE A 114 -30.39 -15.18 13.94
C PHE A 114 -30.38 -14.02 12.94
N GLN A 115 -31.55 -13.48 12.59
CA GLN A 115 -31.62 -12.27 11.77
C GLN A 115 -31.01 -11.06 12.49
N LYS A 116 -31.26 -10.88 13.79
CA LYS A 116 -30.62 -9.82 14.59
C LYS A 116 -29.10 -10.00 14.64
N ILE A 117 -28.62 -11.23 14.86
CA ILE A 117 -27.19 -11.55 14.86
C ILE A 117 -26.56 -11.19 13.50
N TYR A 118 -27.19 -11.61 12.40
CA TYR A 118 -26.69 -11.28 11.07
C TYR A 118 -26.60 -9.76 10.88
N GLU A 119 -27.64 -9.01 11.22
CA GLU A 119 -27.65 -7.55 11.08
C GLU A 119 -26.56 -6.86 11.91
N ASN A 120 -26.31 -7.33 13.13
CA ASN A 120 -25.25 -6.82 14.00
C ASN A 120 -23.84 -7.07 13.44
N TYR A 121 -23.62 -8.22 12.81
CA TYR A 121 -22.28 -8.67 12.39
C TYR A 121 -22.05 -8.64 10.87
N LYS A 122 -23.02 -8.27 10.02
CA LYS A 122 -22.87 -8.25 8.55
C LYS A 122 -21.74 -7.34 8.05
N PHE A 123 -21.40 -6.32 8.84
CA PHE A 123 -20.29 -5.41 8.54
C PHE A 123 -18.99 -5.75 9.26
N LYS A 124 -19.02 -6.69 10.21
CA LYS A 124 -17.87 -7.14 10.99
C LYS A 124 -17.87 -8.67 11.14
N PRO A 125 -17.92 -9.43 10.02
CA PRO A 125 -18.09 -10.89 10.06
C PRO A 125 -16.90 -11.64 10.67
N HIS A 126 -15.72 -10.99 10.76
CA HIS A 126 -14.52 -11.58 11.34
C HIS A 126 -14.66 -11.89 12.84
N PHE A 127 -15.52 -11.20 13.60
CA PHE A 127 -15.76 -11.52 15.02
C PHE A 127 -16.34 -12.93 15.21
N ILE A 128 -17.15 -13.39 14.25
CA ILE A 128 -17.76 -14.72 14.29
C ILE A 128 -16.88 -15.74 13.57
N ILE A 129 -16.42 -15.43 12.35
CA ILE A 129 -15.66 -16.37 11.51
C ILE A 129 -14.27 -16.67 12.08
N GLU A 130 -13.64 -15.67 12.68
CA GLU A 130 -12.26 -15.74 13.17
C GLU A 130 -12.23 -15.63 14.71
N ASN A 131 -13.27 -16.14 15.40
CA ASN A 131 -13.39 -15.99 16.85
C ASN A 131 -12.17 -16.53 17.61
N HIS A 132 -11.51 -17.57 17.08
CA HIS A 132 -10.33 -18.22 17.65
C HIS A 132 -9.12 -17.29 17.77
N LYS A 133 -9.14 -16.15 17.07
CA LYS A 133 -8.10 -15.11 17.18
C LYS A 133 -8.29 -14.21 18.39
N TYR A 134 -9.47 -14.23 18.99
CA TYR A 134 -9.85 -13.38 20.12
C TYR A 134 -9.89 -14.25 21.38
N ASN A 135 -8.76 -14.33 22.09
CA ASN A 135 -8.63 -15.11 23.32
C ASN A 135 -9.67 -14.72 24.38
N ASP A 136 -10.12 -13.46 24.37
CA ASP A 136 -11.12 -12.94 25.29
C ASP A 136 -12.51 -13.53 25.02
N LEU A 137 -12.79 -13.94 23.77
CA LEU A 137 -14.03 -14.59 23.37
C LEU A 137 -13.99 -16.12 23.60
N CYS A 138 -12.81 -16.70 23.84
CA CYS A 138 -12.63 -18.12 24.14
C CYS A 138 -12.84 -18.47 25.62
N LYS A 139 -12.99 -17.46 26.49
CA LYS A 139 -13.23 -17.64 27.94
C LYS A 139 -14.71 -17.42 28.24
N ILE A 140 -15.54 -18.42 27.97
CA ILE A 140 -16.91 -18.53 28.52
C ILE A 140 -16.99 -19.87 29.24
#